data_AF-A0AAD7EQL3-F1
#
_entry.id   AF-A0AAD7EQL3-F1
#
_cell.length_a   1.000
_cell.length_b   1.000
_cell.length_c   1.000
_cell.angle_alpha   90.00
_cell.angle_beta   90.00
_cell.angle_gamma   90.00
#
_symmetry.space_group_name_H-M   'P 1'
#
loop_
_entity.id
_entity.type
_entity.pdbx_description
1 polymer ?
#
loop_
_entity_poly.entity_id
_entity_poly.type
_entity_poly.pdbx_seq_one_letter_code
_entity_poly.pdbx_strand_id
1 'polypeptide(L)'
;MSNPSLSPRARLLAVLGFYVPLSTPITVSSPLGLVDWDASLKANSVFPEISPEAAEVKQPLLFVAFTGDCLSLPIFGDTTHAKYAKGKLTRKEIGAGHWGTESHAEELNEILHEWLRGLD
;
A
#
# COMPACT_ATOMS: atom_id res chain seq x y z
N MET A 1 5.80 35.93 13.71
CA MET A 1 6.26 35.84 12.31
C MET A 1 6.74 34.41 12.11
N SER A 2 5.82 33.48 11.88
CA SER A 2 5.17 33.08 10.61
C SER A 2 5.88 31.86 10.01
N ASN A 3 5.35 30.71 10.41
CA ASN A 3 5.61 29.38 9.88
C ASN A 3 5.09 29.31 8.43
N PRO A 4 5.91 29.01 7.41
CA PRO A 4 5.39 28.83 6.07
C PRO A 4 4.78 27.43 5.94
N SER A 5 3.50 27.42 5.62
CA SER A 5 2.65 26.27 5.39
C SER A 5 3.24 25.28 4.36
N LEU A 6 3.38 24.02 4.75
CA LEU A 6 3.36 22.92 3.79
C LEU A 6 1.91 22.72 3.32
N SER A 7 1.72 22.77 2.01
CA SER A 7 0.40 22.81 1.38
C SER A 7 -0.36 21.47 1.46
N PRO A 8 -1.70 21.46 1.42
CA PRO A 8 -2.55 20.26 1.58
C PRO A 8 -2.58 19.26 0.39
N ARG A 9 -1.60 19.28 -0.51
CA ARG A 9 -1.50 18.39 -1.68
C ARG A 9 -0.14 17.71 -1.64
N ALA A 10 0.05 16.40 -1.68
CA ALA A 10 -0.86 15.30 -1.88
C ALA A 10 -0.24 14.09 -1.16
N ARG A 11 -1.04 13.46 -0.30
CA ARG A 11 -0.76 12.13 0.23
C ARG A 11 -1.03 11.15 -0.92
N LEU A 12 0.02 10.66 -1.56
CA LEU A 12 -0.05 9.49 -2.44
C LEU A 12 0.84 8.41 -1.82
N LEU A 13 0.24 7.56 -0.99
CA LEU A 13 0.89 6.36 -0.48
C LEU A 13 0.82 5.29 -1.59
N ALA A 14 1.80 5.31 -2.48
CA ALA A 14 2.14 4.13 -3.27
C ALA A 14 2.84 3.15 -2.32
N VAL A 15 2.07 2.23 -1.73
CA VAL A 15 2.63 1.08 -1.03
C VAL A 15 3.06 0.09 -2.09
N LEU A 16 4.34 0.13 -2.46
CA LEU A 16 5.18 -0.98 -2.92
C LEU A 16 6.56 -0.39 -3.24
N GLY A 17 7.50 -0.54 -2.31
CA GLY A 17 8.86 -0.05 -2.51
C GLY A 17 9.70 -0.23 -1.26
N PHE A 18 10.38 -1.38 -1.16
CA PHE A 18 11.55 -1.47 -0.30
C PHE A 18 12.60 -0.47 -0.85
N TYR A 19 12.70 0.69 -0.22
CA TYR A 19 13.82 1.60 -0.42
C TYR A 19 14.86 1.27 0.65
N VAL A 20 15.89 0.51 0.28
CA VAL A 20 17.11 0.41 1.09
C VAL A 20 18.14 1.36 0.44
N PRO A 21 18.47 2.50 1.06
CA PRO A 21 19.51 3.37 0.52
C PRO A 21 20.84 2.60 0.49
N LEU A 22 21.51 2.58 -0.66
CA LEU A 22 22.74 1.82 -0.93
C LEU A 22 23.99 2.29 -0.12
N SER A 23 23.81 3.21 0.83
CA SER A 23 24.90 3.89 1.54
C SER A 23 24.96 3.59 3.04
N THR A 24 24.13 2.69 3.57
CA THR A 24 24.26 2.26 4.97
C THR A 24 25.29 1.13 5.11
N PRO A 25 26.26 1.25 6.04
CA PRO A 25 27.16 0.14 6.32
C PRO A 25 26.35 -1.03 6.89
N ILE A 26 26.36 -2.15 6.17
CA ILE A 26 25.81 -3.42 6.66
C ILE A 26 26.73 -3.91 7.77
N THR A 27 26.31 -3.78 9.02
CA THR A 27 27.04 -4.40 10.13
C THR A 27 26.70 -5.88 10.16
N VAL A 28 27.64 -6.71 9.69
CA VAL A 28 27.54 -8.16 9.77
C VAL A 28 27.95 -8.58 11.18
N SER A 29 26.99 -8.91 12.05
CA SER A 29 27.28 -9.26 13.45
C SER A 29 27.11 -10.73 13.79
N SER A 30 27.00 -11.63 12.81
CA SER A 30 27.01 -13.08 13.07
C SER A 30 28.31 -13.75 12.60
N PRO A 31 28.84 -14.75 13.34
CA PRO A 31 30.05 -15.49 12.96
C PRO A 31 29.87 -16.35 11.69
N LEU A 32 28.65 -16.40 11.13
CA LEU A 32 28.32 -17.11 9.90
C LEU A 32 28.04 -16.16 8.71
N GLY A 33 28.24 -14.84 8.88
CA GLY A 33 28.05 -13.88 7.79
C GLY A 33 26.58 -13.62 7.41
N LEU A 34 25.63 -14.09 8.22
CA LEU A 34 24.21 -13.76 8.03
C LEU A 34 23.95 -12.33 8.54
N VAL A 35 23.37 -11.51 7.67
CA VAL A 35 22.86 -10.18 8.01
C VAL A 35 21.59 -10.35 8.83
N ASP A 36 21.59 -9.81 10.04
CA ASP A 36 20.38 -9.67 10.84
C ASP A 36 19.56 -8.49 10.28
N TRP A 37 18.68 -8.81 9.34
CA TRP A 37 17.83 -7.84 8.67
C TRP A 37 16.88 -7.14 9.63
N ASP A 38 16.41 -7.82 10.67
CA ASP A 38 15.49 -7.23 11.65
C ASP A 38 16.20 -6.18 12.52
N ALA A 39 17.43 -6.46 12.95
CA ALA A 39 18.25 -5.49 13.67
C ALA A 39 18.62 -4.29 12.80
N SER A 40 18.98 -4.52 11.53
CA SER A 40 19.34 -3.46 10.58
C SER A 40 18.16 -2.54 10.24
N LEU A 41 16.96 -3.10 10.07
CA LEU A 41 15.74 -2.33 9.81
C LEU A 41 15.33 -1.51 11.03
N LYS A 42 15.42 -2.04 12.25
CA LYS A 42 15.11 -1.30 13.48
C LYS A 42 16.13 -0.19 13.77
N ALA A 43 17.42 -0.44 13.55
CA ALA A 43 18.46 0.55 13.77
C ALA A 43 18.37 1.75 12.80
N ASN A 44 17.79 1.53 11.61
CA ASN A 44 17.72 2.53 10.54
C ASN A 44 16.29 2.98 10.22
N SER A 45 15.26 2.56 10.98
CA SER A 45 13.91 3.03 10.74
C SER A 45 13.75 4.46 11.25
N VAL A 46 13.81 5.42 10.33
CA VAL A 46 13.40 6.82 10.56
C VAL A 46 11.86 6.96 10.58
N PHE A 47 11.14 5.85 10.41
CA PHE A 47 9.69 5.81 10.41
C PHE A 47 9.19 5.59 11.84
N PRO A 48 8.36 6.49 12.39
CA PRO A 48 7.77 6.27 13.69
C PRO A 48 6.93 4.98 13.63
N GLU A 49 7.00 4.16 14.69
CA GLU A 49 6.10 3.01 14.84
C GLU A 49 4.66 3.53 14.81
N ILE A 50 3.91 3.14 13.77
CA ILE A 50 2.49 3.47 13.66
C ILE A 50 1.75 2.47 14.55
N SER A 51 0.93 2.98 15.48
CA SER A 51 0.10 2.08 16.31
C SER A 51 -0.86 1.28 15.42
N PRO A 52 -1.20 0.03 15.78
CA PRO A 52 -2.13 -0.79 14.99
C PRO A 52 -3.45 -0.08 14.69
N GLU A 53 -3.95 0.70 15.65
CA GLU A 53 -5.20 1.47 15.53
C GLU A 53 -5.07 2.64 14.56
N ALA A 54 -3.89 3.28 14.52
CA ALA A 54 -3.61 4.34 13.55
C ALA A 54 -3.45 3.81 12.12
N ALA A 55 -3.22 2.50 11.95
CA ALA A 55 -3.17 1.83 10.66
C ALA A 55 -4.56 1.38 10.15
N GLU A 56 -5.62 1.53 10.94
CA GLU A 56 -6.98 1.20 10.51
C GLU A 56 -7.56 2.24 9.55
N VAL A 57 -8.18 1.76 8.46
CA VAL A 57 -8.89 2.58 7.49
C VAL A 57 -10.39 2.45 7.73
N LYS A 58 -11.02 3.52 8.22
CA LYS A 58 -12.46 3.54 8.57
C LYS A 58 -13.35 4.05 7.45
N GLN A 59 -12.76 4.69 6.44
CA GLN A 59 -13.46 5.18 5.26
C GLN A 59 -13.91 4.01 4.37
N PRO A 60 -14.96 4.20 3.55
CA PRO A 60 -15.27 3.27 2.47
C PRO A 60 -14.07 3.06 1.56
N LEU A 61 -13.83 1.81 1.15
CA LEU A 61 -12.75 1.41 0.27
C LEU A 61 -13.29 0.64 -0.93
N LEU A 62 -12.73 0.92 -2.10
CA LEU A 62 -12.91 0.12 -3.31
C LEU A 62 -11.65 -0.69 -3.54
N PHE A 63 -11.80 -2.02 -3.60
CA PHE A 63 -10.75 -2.93 -4.04
C PHE A 63 -11.16 -3.51 -5.40
N VAL A 64 -10.41 -3.18 -6.45
CA VAL A 64 -10.57 -3.77 -7.79
C VAL A 64 -9.50 -4.83 -7.97
N ALA A 65 -9.91 -6.08 -8.08
CA ALA A 65 -9.04 -7.23 -8.25
C ALA A 65 -8.83 -7.52 -9.75
N PHE A 66 -7.57 -7.53 -10.18
CA PHE A 66 -7.18 -7.98 -11.52
C PHE A 66 -6.96 -9.49 -11.51
N THR A 67 -7.92 -10.25 -12.02
CA THR A 67 -7.96 -11.73 -11.83
C THR A 67 -6.93 -12.48 -12.68
N GLY A 68 -6.34 -11.83 -13.69
CA GLY A 68 -5.23 -12.34 -14.48
C GLY A 68 -3.85 -11.88 -14.01
N ASP A 69 -3.76 -11.13 -12.90
CA ASP A 69 -2.48 -10.67 -12.36
C ASP A 69 -1.73 -11.82 -11.68
N CYS A 70 -0.58 -12.21 -12.27
CA CYS A 70 0.29 -13.25 -11.72
C CYS A 70 1.30 -12.74 -10.67
N LEU A 71 1.44 -11.42 -10.52
CA LEU A 71 2.34 -10.78 -9.56
C LEU A 71 1.61 -10.42 -8.26
N SER A 72 0.36 -9.95 -8.36
CA SER A 72 -0.48 -9.60 -7.22
C SER A 72 -1.80 -10.36 -7.26
N LEU A 73 -1.78 -11.59 -6.72
CA LEU A 73 -2.98 -12.41 -6.66
C LEU A 73 -4.04 -11.74 -5.76
N PRO A 74 -5.31 -11.65 -6.22
CA PRO A 74 -6.39 -11.02 -5.44
C PRO A 74 -6.54 -11.53 -4.00
N ILE A 75 -6.24 -12.81 -3.77
CA ILE A 75 -6.29 -13.44 -2.43
C ILE A 75 -5.39 -12.72 -1.40
N PHE A 76 -4.26 -12.16 -1.82
CA PHE A 76 -3.40 -11.38 -0.91
C PHE A 76 -4.02 -10.04 -0.56
N GLY A 77 -4.70 -9.39 -1.51
CA GLY A 77 -5.50 -8.20 -1.25
C GLY A 77 -6.64 -8.50 -0.29
N ASP A 78 -7.42 -9.56 -0.56
CA ASP A 78 -8.56 -9.96 0.27
C ASP A 78 -8.15 -10.23 1.73
N THR A 79 -7.06 -10.96 1.93
CA THR A 79 -6.54 -11.28 3.26
C THR A 79 -5.91 -10.08 3.97
N THR A 80 -5.17 -9.24 3.25
CA THR A 80 -4.50 -8.07 3.84
C THR A 80 -5.50 -6.96 4.19
N HIS A 81 -6.49 -6.71 3.33
CA HIS A 81 -7.52 -5.72 3.58
C HIS A 81 -8.36 -6.08 4.80
N ALA A 82 -8.67 -7.36 5.06
CA ALA A 82 -9.42 -7.78 6.24
C ALA A 82 -8.80 -7.30 7.57
N LYS A 83 -7.48 -7.13 7.62
CA LYS A 83 -6.78 -6.64 8.81
C LYS A 83 -6.99 -5.14 9.03
N TYR A 84 -6.92 -4.32 7.99
CA TYR A 84 -6.83 -2.86 8.10
C TYR A 84 -8.10 -2.11 7.66
N ALA A 85 -8.89 -2.66 6.75
CA ALA A 85 -10.14 -2.06 6.27
C ALA A 85 -11.26 -2.29 7.31
N LYS A 86 -11.53 -1.28 8.13
CA LYS A 86 -12.63 -1.29 9.11
C LYS A 86 -13.89 -0.60 8.57
N GLY A 87 -13.76 0.19 7.50
CA GLY A 87 -14.88 0.73 6.75
C GLY A 87 -15.52 -0.28 5.80
N LYS A 88 -16.56 0.15 5.08
CA LYS A 88 -17.20 -0.66 4.02
C LYS A 88 -16.20 -0.94 2.90
N LEU A 89 -15.86 -2.21 2.70
CA LEU A 89 -15.05 -2.66 1.58
C LEU A 89 -15.95 -3.11 0.43
N THR A 90 -15.92 -2.38 -0.69
CA THR A 90 -16.52 -2.79 -1.96
C THR A 90 -15.47 -3.49 -2.80
N ARG A 91 -15.77 -4.71 -3.25
CA ARG A 91 -14.88 -5.49 -4.10
C ARG A 91 -15.47 -5.64 -5.50
N LYS A 92 -14.66 -5.38 -6.52
CA LYS A 92 -14.99 -5.57 -7.95
C LYS A 92 -13.84 -6.34 -8.60
N GLU A 93 -14.11 -6.96 -9.74
CA GLU A 93 -13.11 -7.75 -10.47
C GLU A 93 -13.04 -7.28 -11.92
N ILE A 94 -11.84 -7.29 -12.48
CA ILE A 94 -11.59 -7.08 -13.91
C ILE A 94 -10.69 -8.22 -14.39
N GLY A 95 -11.01 -8.78 -15.56
CA GLY A 95 -10.26 -9.84 -16.22
C GLY A 95 -8.94 -9.37 -16.85
N ALA A 96 -8.07 -8.73 -16.06
CA ALA A 96 -6.83 -8.11 -16.52
C ALA A 96 -5.59 -8.66 -15.81
N GLY A 97 -4.41 -8.44 -16.41
CA GLY A 97 -3.10 -8.70 -15.79
C GLY A 97 -2.65 -7.58 -14.85
N HIS A 98 -1.39 -7.61 -14.43
CA HIS A 98 -0.81 -6.64 -13.49
C HIS A 98 -1.01 -5.17 -13.89
N TRP A 99 -0.89 -4.89 -15.19
CA TRP A 99 -1.09 -3.55 -15.77
C TRP A 99 -2.57 -3.29 -16.13
N GLY A 100 -3.50 -3.82 -15.33
CA GLY A 100 -4.95 -3.67 -15.54
C GLY A 100 -5.41 -2.21 -15.55
N THR A 101 -4.75 -1.35 -14.78
CA THR A 101 -5.01 0.10 -14.76
C THR A 101 -4.77 0.79 -16.10
N GLU A 102 -3.83 0.28 -16.91
CA GLU A 102 -3.51 0.83 -18.23
C GLU A 102 -4.29 0.11 -19.33
N SER A 103 -4.32 -1.22 -19.28
CA SER A 103 -4.94 -2.06 -20.31
C SER A 103 -6.47 -2.04 -20.28
N HIS A 104 -7.08 -1.73 -19.13
CA HIS A 104 -8.54 -1.71 -18.92
C HIS A 104 -8.98 -0.40 -18.25
N ALA A 105 -8.35 0.72 -18.64
CA ALA A 105 -8.59 2.02 -18.02
C ALA A 105 -10.06 2.47 -18.09
N GLU A 106 -10.74 2.21 -19.21
CA GLU A 106 -12.15 2.58 -19.39
C GLU A 106 -13.07 1.84 -18.40
N GLU A 107 -12.97 0.51 -18.35
CA GLU A 107 -13.73 -0.34 -17.43
C GLU A 107 -13.43 0.01 -15.95
N LEU A 108 -12.16 0.25 -15.62
CA LEU A 108 -11.77 0.68 -14.28
C LEU A 108 -12.39 2.04 -13.91
N ASN A 109 -12.39 3.00 -14.84
CA ASN A 109 -12.98 4.32 -14.62
C ASN A 109 -14.50 4.23 -14.45
N GLU A 110 -15.18 3.37 -15.20
CA GLU A 110 -16.61 3.12 -15.03
C GLU A 110 -16.92 2.58 -13.63
N ILE A 111 -16.19 1.56 -13.18
CA ILE A 111 -16.30 1.02 -11.82
C ILE A 111 -16.07 2.10 -10.77
N LEU A 112 -15.04 2.94 -10.96
CA LEU A 112 -14.73 4.02 -10.02
C LEU A 112 -15.86 5.05 -9.97
N HIS A 113 -16.40 5.46 -11.13
CA HIS A 113 -17.52 6.40 -11.19
C HIS A 113 -18.81 5.85 -10.58
N GLU A 114 -19.14 4.58 -10.86
CA GLU A 114 -20.27 3.88 -10.24
C GLU A 114 -20.12 3.87 -8.71
N TRP A 115 -18.93 3.50 -8.23
CA TRP A 115 -18.66 3.43 -6.80
C TRP A 115 -18.78 4.79 -6.12
N LEU A 116 -18.18 5.83 -6.71
CA LEU A 116 -18.24 7.19 -6.16
C LEU A 116 -19.68 7.73 -6.06
N ARG A 117 -20.53 7.46 -7.04
CA ARG A 117 -21.97 7.82 -6.99
C ARG A 117 -22.74 7.07 -5.90
N GLY A 118 -22.23 5.91 -5.47
CA GLY A 118 -22.84 5.11 -4.40
C GLY A 118 -22.37 5.48 -2.99
N LEU A 119 -21.54 6.53 -2.84
CA LEU A 119 -21.06 7.03 -1.54
C LEU A 119 -21.84 8.24 -0.99
N ASP A 120 -22.87 8.68 -1.72
CA ASP A 120 -23.79 9.76 -1.32
C ASP A 120 -24.63 9.41 -0.07
#